data_AF-A0A1V5Y865-F1
#
_entry.id   AF-A0A1V5Y865-F1
#
_cell.length_a   1.000
_cell.length_b   1.000
_cell.length_c   1.000
_cell.angle_alpha   90.00
_cell.angle_beta   90.00
_cell.angle_gamma   90.00
#
_symmetry.space_group_name_H-M   'P 1'
#
loop_
_entity.id
_entity.type
_entity.pdbx_description
1 polymer ?
#
loop_
_entity_poly.entity_id
_entity_poly.type
_entity_poly.pdbx_seq_one_letter_code
_entity_poly.pdbx_strand_id
1 'polypeptide(L)'
;MSPGCGEGGEPPLEKGCAVKRRAVAGEPPKPCLSCRSPEGKLEADLLSETVKWQSKAQSLYENISGEEEFMENVSAYIRDCQYFLEKDDLIRAFEAIIWAWAWMEIGLQKGILSHKT
;
A
#
# COMPACT_ATOMS: atom_id res chain seq x y z
N MET A 1 37.01 16.17 33.48
CA MET A 1 35.94 15.40 34.13
C MET A 1 34.65 15.71 33.38
N SER A 2 34.24 14.80 32.51
CA SER A 2 33.05 14.93 31.67
C SER A 2 31.84 14.36 32.40
N PRO A 3 30.67 15.02 32.39
CA PRO A 3 29.43 14.39 32.83
C PRO A 3 28.86 13.52 31.69
N GLY A 4 28.40 12.33 32.07
CA GLY A 4 28.08 11.22 31.18
C GLY A 4 26.80 11.37 30.34
N CYS A 5 26.79 10.61 29.25
CA CYS A 5 25.63 10.39 28.39
C CYS A 5 24.48 9.78 29.19
N GLY A 6 23.33 10.46 29.19
CA GLY A 6 22.05 9.88 29.60
C GLY A 6 21.37 9.25 28.39
N GLU A 7 21.38 7.92 28.32
CA GLU A 7 20.55 7.15 27.39
C GLU A 7 19.23 6.76 28.06
N GLY A 8 18.15 6.71 27.27
CA GLY A 8 17.02 5.82 27.53
C GLY A 8 15.80 6.44 28.20
N GLY A 9 15.03 7.26 27.47
CA GLY A 9 13.60 7.38 27.75
C GLY A 9 12.87 6.16 27.20
N GLU A 10 12.50 5.21 28.07
CA GLU A 10 11.67 4.05 27.69
C GLU A 10 10.28 4.53 27.23
N PRO A 11 9.73 4.02 26.10
CA PRO A 11 8.34 4.25 25.76
C PRO A 11 7.42 3.43 26.69
N PRO A 12 6.16 3.86 26.91
CA PRO A 12 5.27 3.20 27.86
C PRO A 12 5.03 1.74 27.48
N LEU A 13 5.23 0.83 28.45
CA LEU A 13 4.80 -0.56 28.40
C LEU A 13 3.32 -0.64 27.99
N GLU A 14 3.08 -1.14 26.78
CA GLU A 14 1.74 -1.55 26.36
C GLU A 14 1.19 -2.57 27.37
N LYS A 15 0.00 -2.30 27.88
CA LYS A 15 -0.70 -3.19 28.81
C LYS A 15 -1.16 -4.43 28.06
N GLY A 16 -0.28 -5.42 28.00
CA GLY A 16 -0.62 -6.77 27.56
C GLY A 16 -1.68 -7.41 28.46
N CYS A 17 -2.61 -8.13 27.83
CA CYS A 17 -3.72 -8.83 28.45
C CYS A 17 -3.25 -9.79 29.55
N ALA A 18 -3.70 -9.56 30.79
CA ALA A 18 -3.38 -10.39 31.95
C ALA A 18 -4.20 -11.69 31.95
N VAL A 19 -3.81 -12.67 31.14
CA VAL A 19 -4.33 -14.04 31.26
C VAL A 19 -3.39 -14.84 32.16
N LYS A 20 -3.82 -15.06 33.41
CA LYS A 20 -3.21 -16.04 34.32
C LYS A 20 -3.24 -17.42 33.66
N ARG A 21 -2.12 -17.87 33.09
CA ARG A 21 -1.97 -19.25 32.61
C ARG A 21 -1.77 -20.18 33.79
N ARG A 22 -2.78 -21.00 34.10
CA ARG A 22 -2.55 -22.26 34.82
C ARG A 22 -2.11 -23.27 33.76
N ALA A 23 -0.81 -23.60 33.72
CA ALA A 23 -0.28 -24.55 32.77
C ALA A 23 -0.83 -25.96 33.06
N VAL A 24 -1.54 -26.54 32.10
CA VAL A 24 -1.71 -27.99 32.01
C VAL A 24 -0.76 -28.44 30.91
N ALA A 25 0.19 -29.31 31.26
CA ALA A 25 1.22 -29.79 30.35
C ALA A 25 0.62 -30.68 29.25
N GLY A 26 0.98 -30.42 27.98
CA GLY A 26 0.89 -31.45 26.94
C GLY A 26 0.27 -31.07 25.60
N GLU A 27 -0.39 -29.93 25.43
CA GLU A 27 -0.93 -29.51 24.12
C GLU A 27 -0.49 -28.08 23.77
N PRO A 28 -0.07 -27.81 22.51
CA PRO A 28 0.12 -26.45 22.05
C PRO A 28 -1.21 -25.70 22.16
N PRO A 29 -1.21 -24.45 22.68
CA PRO A 29 -2.43 -23.68 22.81
C PRO A 29 -3.07 -23.53 21.42
N LYS A 30 -4.33 -23.95 21.29
CA LYS A 30 -5.10 -23.76 20.06
C LYS A 30 -5.12 -22.25 19.76
N PRO A 31 -4.70 -21.81 18.57
CA PRO A 31 -4.70 -20.39 18.23
C PRO A 31 -6.14 -19.87 18.39
N CYS A 32 -6.29 -18.77 19.12
CA CYS A 32 -7.58 -18.10 19.23
C CYS A 32 -8.07 -17.72 17.83
N LEU A 33 -9.22 -18.25 17.39
CA LEU A 33 -9.81 -17.83 16.12
C LEU A 33 -10.35 -16.39 16.17
N SER A 34 -10.44 -15.78 17.35
CA SER A 34 -10.95 -14.43 17.57
C SER A 34 -9.88 -13.33 17.47
N CYS A 35 -8.64 -13.69 17.14
CA CYS A 35 -7.52 -12.76 17.05
C CYS A 35 -6.98 -12.73 15.61
N ARG A 36 -7.87 -12.59 14.61
CA ARG A 36 -7.46 -12.04 13.30
C ARG A 36 -7.40 -10.52 13.47
N SER A 37 -6.19 -10.01 13.61
CA SER A 37 -5.90 -8.59 13.57
C SER A 37 -6.59 -7.90 12.39
N PRO A 38 -7.27 -6.74 12.58
CA PRO A 38 -7.85 -5.97 11.48
C PRO A 38 -6.80 -5.51 10.47
N GLU A 39 -5.53 -5.43 10.87
CA GLU A 39 -4.39 -5.09 10.02
C GLU A 39 -4.30 -5.97 8.75
N GLY A 40 -4.39 -7.30 8.87
CA GLY A 40 -4.26 -8.20 7.71
C GLY A 40 -5.42 -8.12 6.72
N LYS A 41 -6.58 -7.59 7.14
CA LYS A 41 -7.70 -7.31 6.22
C LYS A 41 -7.42 -6.05 5.40
N LEU A 42 -6.88 -5.00 6.03
CA LEU A 42 -6.58 -3.74 5.36
C LEU A 42 -5.48 -3.92 4.29
N GLU A 43 -4.41 -4.64 4.62
CA GLU A 43 -3.32 -4.93 3.67
C GLU A 43 -3.84 -5.72 2.46
N ALA A 44 -4.65 -6.75 2.70
CA ALA A 44 -5.27 -7.53 1.64
C ALA A 44 -6.20 -6.68 0.77
N ASP A 45 -7.01 -5.81 1.38
CA ASP A 45 -7.89 -4.89 0.66
C ASP A 45 -7.07 -3.92 -0.21
N LEU A 46 -6.03 -3.29 0.36
CA LEU A 46 -5.13 -2.37 -0.37
C LEU A 46 -4.42 -3.05 -1.54
N LEU A 47 -3.88 -4.25 -1.32
CA LEU A 47 -3.23 -5.01 -2.39
C LEU A 47 -4.23 -5.33 -3.51
N SER A 48 -5.43 -5.81 -3.15
CA SER A 48 -6.46 -6.17 -4.13
C SER A 48 -6.93 -4.96 -4.96
N GLU A 49 -7.11 -3.81 -4.32
CA GLU A 49 -7.49 -2.57 -4.99
C GLU A 49 -6.36 -2.05 -5.87
N THR A 50 -5.12 -2.08 -5.39
CA THR A 50 -3.95 -1.63 -6.14
C THR A 50 -3.77 -2.45 -7.42
N VAL A 51 -3.82 -3.78 -7.34
CA VAL A 51 -3.70 -4.66 -8.51
C VAL A 51 -4.85 -4.46 -9.49
N LYS A 52 -6.08 -4.32 -8.99
CA LYS A 52 -7.25 -4.04 -9.83
C LYS A 52 -7.09 -2.74 -10.60
N TRP A 53 -6.69 -1.65 -9.93
CA TRP A 53 -6.50 -0.35 -10.56
C TRP A 53 -5.28 -0.33 -11.47
N GLN A 54 -4.22 -1.08 -11.15
CA GLN A 54 -3.06 -1.22 -12.01
C GLN A 54 -3.42 -1.86 -13.35
N SER A 55 -4.17 -2.95 -13.33
CA SER A 55 -4.64 -3.62 -14.55
C SER A 55 -5.52 -2.70 -15.40
N LYS A 56 -6.45 -1.97 -14.77
CA LYS A 56 -7.29 -0.98 -15.48
C LYS A 56 -6.46 0.14 -16.09
N ALA A 57 -5.52 0.68 -15.33
CA ALA A 57 -4.68 1.79 -15.77
C ALA A 57 -3.79 1.40 -16.96
N GLN A 58 -3.16 0.21 -16.90
CA GLN A 58 -2.38 -0.31 -18.02
C GLN A 58 -3.24 -0.50 -19.28
N SER A 59 -4.41 -1.11 -19.13
CA SER A 59 -5.34 -1.31 -20.25
C SER A 59 -5.79 0.02 -20.86
N LEU A 60 -6.09 1.04 -20.03
CA LEU A 60 -6.45 2.36 -20.54
C LEU A 60 -5.26 3.04 -21.23
N TYR A 61 -4.08 3.00 -20.62
CA TYR A 61 -2.85 3.58 -21.16
C TYR A 61 -2.49 3.04 -22.55
N GLU A 62 -2.66 1.73 -22.76
CA GLU A 62 -2.46 1.09 -24.07
C GLU A 62 -3.41 1.63 -25.15
N ASN A 63 -4.62 2.05 -24.75
CA ASN A 63 -5.69 2.49 -25.65
C ASN A 63 -5.81 4.02 -25.79
N ILE A 64 -4.92 4.79 -25.18
CA ILE A 64 -4.91 6.26 -25.28
C ILE A 64 -3.60 6.80 -25.86
N SER A 65 -3.69 7.98 -26.46
CA SER A 65 -2.56 8.74 -27.00
C SER A 65 -2.82 10.24 -26.82
N GLY A 66 -1.77 11.04 -26.79
CA GLY A 66 -1.89 12.49 -26.65
C GLY A 66 -0.53 13.15 -26.50
N GLU A 67 -0.49 14.24 -25.75
CA GLU A 67 0.74 14.97 -25.43
C GLU A 67 1.79 14.07 -24.73
N GLU A 68 3.04 14.14 -25.21
CA GLU A 68 4.12 13.26 -24.79
C GLU A 68 4.44 13.40 -23.30
N GLU A 69 4.64 14.63 -22.81
CA GLU A 69 4.93 14.90 -21.39
C GLU A 69 3.80 14.39 -20.46
N PHE A 70 2.56 14.47 -20.94
CA PHE A 70 1.40 13.98 -20.20
C PHE A 70 1.40 12.44 -20.14
N MET A 71 1.71 11.77 -21.25
CA MET A 71 1.84 10.31 -21.31
C MET A 71 3.04 9.82 -20.49
N GLU A 72 4.16 10.54 -20.49
CA GLU A 72 5.34 10.24 -19.68
C GLU A 72 5.03 10.28 -18.18
N ASN A 73 4.29 11.29 -17.72
CA ASN A 73 3.85 11.39 -16.34
C ASN A 73 2.97 10.20 -15.93
N VAL A 74 1.99 9.83 -16.77
CA VAL A 74 1.16 8.64 -16.52
C VAL A 74 2.02 7.38 -16.43
N SER A 75 2.95 7.20 -17.39
CA SER A 75 3.86 6.06 -17.42
C SER A 75 4.79 5.99 -16.19
N ALA A 76 5.27 7.14 -15.71
CA ALA A 76 6.07 7.24 -14.49
C ALA A 76 5.28 6.70 -13.28
N TYR A 77 4.04 7.16 -13.06
CA TYR A 77 3.21 6.70 -11.95
C TYR A 77 2.83 5.20 -12.04
N ILE A 78 2.61 4.66 -13.25
CA ILE A 78 2.37 3.21 -13.43
C ILE A 78 3.61 2.41 -13.03
N ARG A 79 4.81 2.87 -13.41
CA ARG A 79 6.09 2.24 -13.03
C ARG A 79 6.37 2.37 -11.53
N ASP A 80 6.07 3.51 -10.93
CA ASP A 80 6.20 3.71 -9.48
C ASP A 80 5.28 2.76 -8.71
N CYS A 81 4.04 2.57 -9.17
CA CYS A 81 3.14 1.58 -8.59
C CYS A 81 3.76 0.16 -8.62
N GLN A 82 4.33 -0.25 -9.76
CA GLN A 82 5.02 -1.55 -9.87
C GLN A 82 6.19 -1.65 -8.90
N TYR A 83 7.04 -0.61 -8.84
CA TYR A 83 8.19 -0.55 -7.94
C TYR A 83 7.77 -0.67 -6.47
N PHE A 84 6.74 0.07 -6.04
CA PHE A 84 6.26 0.02 -4.65
C PHE A 84 5.60 -1.31 -4.30
N LEU A 85 4.88 -1.95 -5.22
CA LEU A 85 4.37 -3.31 -5.03
C LEU A 85 5.49 -4.33 -4.81
N GLU A 86 6.57 -4.26 -5.59
CA GLU A 86 7.73 -5.14 -5.43
C GLU A 86 8.45 -4.95 -4.07
N LYS A 87 8.25 -3.80 -3.43
CA LYS A 87 8.80 -3.45 -2.11
C LYS A 87 7.82 -3.67 -0.96
N ASP A 88 6.62 -4.17 -1.23
CA ASP A 88 5.52 -4.32 -0.27
C ASP A 88 5.10 -2.97 0.38
N ASP A 89 5.35 -1.84 -0.30
CA ASP A 89 4.92 -0.50 0.11
C ASP A 89 3.51 -0.23 -0.46
N LEU A 90 2.51 -0.89 0.13
CA LEU A 90 1.13 -0.90 -0.39
C LEU A 90 0.48 0.50 -0.42
N ILE A 91 0.84 1.39 0.50
CA ILE A 91 0.29 2.75 0.56
C ILE A 91 0.78 3.55 -0.65
N ARG A 92 2.10 3.57 -0.90
CA ARG A 92 2.65 4.31 -2.04
C ARG A 92 2.28 3.66 -3.37
N ALA A 93 2.19 2.34 -3.42
CA ALA A 93 1.71 1.64 -4.60
C ALA A 93 0.28 2.04 -4.97
N PHE A 94 -0.61 2.09 -3.98
CA PHE A 94 -1.99 2.54 -4.17
C PHE A 94 -2.05 4.03 -4.56
N GLU A 95 -1.31 4.89 -3.87
CA GLU A 95 -1.23 6.32 -4.20
C GLU A 95 -0.78 6.54 -5.65
N ALA A 96 0.32 5.92 -6.07
CA ALA A 96 0.88 6.08 -7.40
C ALA A 96 -0.13 5.69 -8.49
N ILE A 97 -0.86 4.58 -8.31
CA ILE A 97 -1.81 4.14 -9.33
C ILE A 97 -3.05 5.02 -9.42
N ILE A 98 -3.49 5.60 -8.29
CA ILE A 98 -4.58 6.59 -8.29
C ILE A 98 -4.13 7.87 -8.98
N TRP A 99 -2.88 8.31 -8.80
CA TRP A 99 -2.32 9.44 -9.56
C TRP A 99 -2.31 9.14 -11.07
N ALA A 100 -1.79 7.99 -11.50
CA ALA A 100 -1.83 7.60 -12.91
C ALA A 100 -3.25 7.66 -13.48
N TRP A 101 -4.23 7.10 -12.76
CA TRP A 101 -5.63 7.10 -13.19
C TRP A 101 -6.22 8.52 -13.28
N ALA A 102 -5.98 9.36 -12.29
CA ALA A 102 -6.45 10.74 -12.26
C ALA A 102 -5.91 11.56 -13.45
N TRP A 103 -4.61 11.42 -13.74
CA TRP A 103 -4.02 12.07 -14.92
C TRP A 103 -4.72 11.62 -16.20
N MET A 104 -4.91 10.31 -16.42
CA MET A 104 -5.60 9.81 -17.62
C MET A 104 -7.03 10.35 -17.77
N GLU A 105 -7.84 10.29 -16.70
CA GLU A 105 -9.21 10.80 -16.73
C GLU A 105 -9.28 12.30 -16.99
N ILE A 106 -8.44 13.09 -16.31
CA ILE A 106 -8.36 14.55 -16.52
C ILE A 106 -7.89 14.85 -17.95
N GLY A 107 -6.87 14.14 -18.43
CA GLY A 107 -6.33 14.29 -19.77
C GLY A 107 -7.38 14.02 -20.84
N LEU A 108 -8.17 12.96 -20.69
CA LEU A 108 -9.28 12.63 -21.58
C LEU A 108 -10.38 13.70 -21.52
N GLN A 109 -10.78 14.12 -20.31
CA GLN A 109 -11.82 15.13 -20.12
C GLN A 109 -11.43 16.49 -20.70
N LYS A 110 -10.15 16.85 -20.63
CA LYS A 110 -9.61 18.12 -21.15
C LYS A 110 -9.22 18.05 -22.63
N GLY A 111 -9.29 16.88 -23.26
CA GLY A 111 -8.88 16.69 -24.66
C GLY A 111 -7.36 16.75 -24.87
N ILE A 112 -6.57 16.60 -23.81
CA ILE A 112 -5.10 16.45 -23.88
C ILE A 112 -4.76 15.02 -24.34
N LEU A 113 -5.56 14.05 -23.88
CA LEU A 113 -5.51 12.66 -24.31
C LEU A 113 -6.75 12.31 -25.13
N SER A 114 -6.60 11.29 -25.97
CA SER A 114 -7.65 10.76 -26.84
C SER A 114 -7.53 9.23 -26.93
N HIS A 115 -8.65 8.55 -27.17
CA HIS A 115 -8.62 7.13 -27.46
C HIS A 115 -8.01 6.87 -28.85
N LYS A 116 -7.08 5.91 -28.90
CA LYS A 116 -6.55 5.39 -30.17
C LYS A 116 -7.71 4.82 -30.98
N THR A 117 -7.80 5.27 -32.24
CA THR A 117 -8.82 4.84 -33.20
C THR A 117 -8.32 3.62 -33.98
#